data_AF-A0A0U3AHZ2-F1
#
_entry.id   AF-A0A0U3AHZ2-F1
#
_cell.length_a   1.000
_cell.length_b   1.000
_cell.length_c   1.000
_cell.angle_alpha   90.00
_cell.angle_beta   90.00
_cell.angle_gamma   90.00
#
_symmetry.space_group_name_H-M   'P 1'
#
loop_
_entity.id
_entity.type
_entity.pdbx_description
1 polymer ?
#
loop_
_entity_poly.entity_id
_entity_poly.type
_entity_poly.pdbx_seq_one_letter_code
_entity_poly.pdbx_strand_id
1 'polypeptide(L)'
;AISGGVNLLTNPDNHAGLDRGHFLSRTGNCNTFDDGADGYCRADGVGTIVLKRLEDAEADNDPILGVINAAYTNHSAEAVSITRPHVGAQAFIFNKLLNDTNTNPHEIGYVEM
;
A
#
# COMPACT_ATOMS: atom_id res chain seq x y z
N ALA A 1 -4.67 18.09 -8.10
CA ALA A 1 -3.91 17.01 -8.76
C ALA A 1 -4.82 15.80 -8.97
N ILE A 2 -4.55 14.98 -9.99
CA ILE A 2 -5.21 13.67 -10.17
C ILE A 2 -4.14 12.61 -9.87
N SER A 3 -4.45 11.67 -8.97
CA SER A 3 -3.54 10.59 -8.58
C SER A 3 -4.26 9.25 -8.70
N GLY A 4 -3.57 8.21 -9.15
CA GLY A 4 -4.20 6.91 -9.39
C GLY A 4 -3.20 5.86 -9.86
N GLY A 5 -3.73 4.68 -10.15
CA GLY A 5 -2.96 3.54 -10.62
C GLY A 5 -3.81 2.60 -11.47
N VAL A 6 -3.14 1.84 -12.34
CA VAL A 6 -3.75 0.81 -13.18
C VAL A 6 -2.84 -0.42 -13.22
N ASN A 7 -3.44 -1.60 -13.14
CA ASN A 7 -2.78 -2.87 -13.38
C ASN A 7 -3.67 -3.74 -14.26
N LEU A 8 -3.11 -4.25 -15.37
CA LEU A 8 -3.79 -5.16 -16.29
C LEU A 8 -2.89 -6.36 -16.64
N LEU A 9 -3.42 -7.56 -16.45
CA LEU A 9 -2.74 -8.84 -16.59
C LEU A 9 -2.92 -9.40 -18.01
N THR A 10 -2.19 -8.83 -18.97
CA THR A 10 -2.38 -9.15 -20.40
C THR A 10 -1.38 -10.16 -20.96
N ASN A 11 -0.32 -10.50 -20.22
CA ASN A 11 0.72 -11.42 -20.67
C ASN A 11 0.93 -12.56 -19.64
N PRO A 12 0.78 -13.84 -20.04
CA PRO A 12 0.99 -14.99 -19.16
C PRO A 12 2.46 -15.15 -18.69
N ASP A 13 3.44 -14.65 -19.43
CA ASP A 13 4.86 -14.77 -19.06
C ASP A 13 5.16 -14.06 -17.73
N ASN A 14 4.47 -12.96 -17.44
CA ASN A 14 4.57 -12.26 -16.16
C ASN A 14 4.08 -13.15 -15.00
N HIS A 15 3.04 -13.96 -15.22
CA HIS A 15 2.54 -14.91 -14.22
C HIS A 15 3.54 -16.06 -14.05
N ALA A 16 4.04 -16.62 -15.15
CA ALA A 16 5.03 -17.69 -15.12
C ALA A 16 6.34 -17.26 -14.42
N GLY A 17 6.78 -16.02 -14.65
CA GLY A 17 7.95 -15.45 -13.97
C GLY A 17 7.76 -15.35 -12.45
N LEU A 18 6.59 -14.90 -12.00
CA LEU A 18 6.26 -14.79 -10.58
C LEU A 18 6.12 -16.16 -9.90
N ASP A 19 5.54 -17.17 -10.56
CA ASP A 19 5.50 -18.55 -10.02
C ASP A 19 6.91 -19.14 -9.89
N ARG A 20 7.78 -18.93 -10.89
CA ARG A 20 9.20 -19.35 -10.79
C ARG A 20 9.96 -18.65 -9.66
N GLY A 21 9.54 -17.44 -9.29
CA GLY A 21 10.07 -16.69 -8.16
C GLY A 21 9.43 -17.04 -6.81
N HIS A 22 8.48 -17.99 -6.78
CA HIS A 22 7.72 -18.39 -5.58
C HIS A 22 6.92 -17.25 -4.93
N PHE A 23 6.44 -16.30 -5.74
CA PHE A 23 5.63 -15.19 -5.24
C PHE A 23 4.13 -15.53 -5.12
N LEU A 24 3.67 -16.49 -5.93
CA LEU A 24 2.24 -16.74 -6.11
C LEU A 24 1.74 -17.88 -5.24
N SER A 25 0.56 -17.71 -4.66
CA SER A 25 -0.20 -18.81 -4.07
C SER A 25 -0.65 -19.76 -5.17
N ARG A 26 -0.64 -21.07 -4.89
CA ARG A 26 -1.18 -22.09 -5.80
C ARG A 26 -2.61 -22.49 -5.46
N THR A 27 -3.16 -21.95 -4.38
CA THR A 27 -4.45 -22.39 -3.81
C THR A 27 -5.58 -21.39 -4.00
N GLY A 28 -5.30 -20.16 -4.42
CA GLY A 28 -6.34 -19.19 -4.75
C GLY A 28 -5.92 -17.75 -4.47
N ASN A 29 -6.74 -17.04 -3.70
CA ASN A 29 -6.56 -15.62 -3.39
C ASN A 29 -5.49 -15.39 -2.30
N CYS A 30 -5.20 -14.14 -1.98
CA CYS A 30 -4.37 -13.78 -0.83
C CYS A 30 -5.07 -14.17 0.48
N ASN A 31 -4.48 -15.09 1.24
CA ASN A 31 -4.98 -15.49 2.56
C ASN A 31 -4.28 -14.66 3.66
N THR A 32 -4.50 -13.35 3.68
CA THR A 32 -3.80 -12.43 4.59
C THR A 32 -4.01 -12.84 6.05
N PHE A 33 -2.89 -12.99 6.78
CA PHE A 33 -2.83 -13.42 8.19
C PHE A 33 -3.24 -14.87 8.48
N ASP A 34 -3.50 -15.69 7.46
CA ASP A 34 -3.75 -17.12 7.64
C ASP A 34 -2.44 -17.90 7.83
N ASP A 35 -2.45 -18.93 8.68
CA ASP A 35 -1.30 -19.81 8.94
C ASP A 35 -0.87 -20.59 7.68
N GLY A 36 -1.81 -20.88 6.79
CA GLY A 36 -1.59 -21.57 5.53
C GLY A 36 -1.24 -20.65 4.35
N ALA A 37 -0.97 -19.37 4.57
CA ALA A 37 -0.62 -18.44 3.49
C ALA A 37 0.69 -18.82 2.79
N ASP A 38 0.62 -19.07 1.48
CA ASP A 38 1.73 -19.60 0.66
C ASP A 38 2.16 -18.67 -0.49
N GLY A 39 1.59 -17.48 -0.59
CA GLY A 39 1.89 -16.47 -1.62
C GLY A 39 0.71 -15.53 -1.84
N TYR A 40 0.79 -14.69 -2.88
CA TYR A 40 -0.30 -13.77 -3.24
C TYR A 40 -0.99 -14.18 -4.55
N CYS A 41 -2.18 -13.63 -4.80
CA CYS A 41 -2.89 -13.74 -6.07
C CYS A 41 -2.85 -12.43 -6.85
N ARG A 42 -2.63 -12.50 -8.15
CA ARG A 42 -2.60 -11.31 -9.03
C ARG A 42 -4.03 -10.84 -9.32
N ALA A 43 -4.24 -9.53 -9.42
CA ALA A 43 -5.54 -8.94 -9.73
C ALA A 43 -5.42 -7.79 -10.74
N ASP A 44 -6.48 -7.57 -11.51
CA ASP A 44 -6.67 -6.38 -12.33
C ASP A 44 -7.34 -5.26 -11.53
N GLY A 45 -7.02 -4.02 -11.84
CA GLY A 45 -7.66 -2.88 -11.18
C GLY A 45 -7.27 -1.53 -11.78
N VAL A 46 -8.19 -0.58 -11.67
CA VAL A 46 -7.96 0.84 -12.01
C VAL A 46 -8.65 1.70 -10.97
N GLY A 47 -7.95 2.75 -10.50
CA GLY A 47 -8.49 3.65 -9.49
C GLY A 47 -7.82 5.01 -9.53
N THR A 48 -8.60 6.05 -9.24
CA THR A 48 -8.16 7.45 -9.30
C THR A 48 -8.84 8.26 -8.19
N ILE A 49 -8.10 9.22 -7.63
CA ILE A 49 -8.58 10.24 -6.71
C ILE A 49 -8.20 11.64 -7.20
N VAL A 50 -9.00 12.63 -6.82
CA VAL A 50 -8.71 14.05 -7.04
C VAL A 50 -8.25 14.66 -5.73
N LEU A 51 -7.09 15.29 -5.75
CA LEU A 51 -6.46 15.92 -4.60
C LEU A 51 -6.49 17.44 -4.74
N LYS A 52 -6.77 18.10 -3.64
CA LYS A 52 -6.75 19.56 -3.50
C LYS A 52 -6.24 19.93 -2.12
N ARG A 53 -5.68 21.13 -1.94
CA ARG A 53 -5.40 21.64 -0.60
C ARG A 53 -6.73 21.79 0.13
N LEU A 54 -6.76 21.45 1.42
CA LEU A 54 -7.98 21.47 2.23
C LEU A 54 -8.66 22.85 2.19
N GLU A 55 -7.88 23.91 2.38
CA GLU A 55 -8.36 25.31 2.35
C GLU A 55 -9.04 25.67 1.01
N ASP A 56 -8.50 25.20 -0.12
CA ASP A 56 -9.08 25.50 -1.43
C ASP A 56 -10.35 24.67 -1.66
N ALA A 57 -10.40 23.43 -1.15
CA ALA A 57 -11.58 22.58 -1.24
C ALA A 57 -12.75 23.15 -0.44
N GLU A 58 -12.46 23.66 0.76
CA GLU A 58 -13.44 24.36 1.60
C GLU A 58 -13.92 25.66 0.94
N ALA A 59 -13.00 26.48 0.41
CA ALA A 59 -13.34 27.74 -0.25
C ALA A 59 -14.25 27.54 -1.48
N ASP A 60 -13.97 26.50 -2.27
CA ASP A 60 -14.75 26.19 -3.47
C ASP A 60 -15.99 25.32 -3.17
N ASN A 61 -16.22 24.93 -1.91
CA ASN A 61 -17.30 24.05 -1.47
C ASN A 61 -17.29 22.68 -2.18
N ASP A 62 -16.10 22.13 -2.39
CA ASP A 62 -15.92 20.80 -2.96
C ASP A 62 -16.33 19.71 -1.96
N PRO A 63 -16.85 18.55 -2.42
CA PRO A 63 -17.05 17.39 -1.56
C PRO A 63 -15.71 16.82 -1.09
N ILE A 64 -15.48 16.82 0.23
CA ILE A 64 -14.25 16.30 0.86
C ILE A 64 -14.52 14.87 1.36
N LEU A 65 -13.91 13.87 0.71
CA LEU A 65 -14.05 12.45 1.09
C LEU A 65 -13.15 12.04 2.26
N GLY A 66 -12.05 12.77 2.48
CA GLY A 66 -11.09 12.50 3.54
C GLY A 66 -9.89 13.45 3.46
N VAL A 67 -9.08 13.49 4.51
CA VAL A 67 -7.89 14.34 4.61
C VAL A 67 -6.64 13.46 4.70
N ILE A 68 -5.64 13.75 3.87
CA ILE A 68 -4.33 13.10 3.94
C ILE A 68 -3.44 13.93 4.85
N ASN A 69 -3.22 13.46 6.09
CA ASN A 69 -2.41 14.19 7.08
C ASN A 69 -0.91 14.13 6.79
N ALA A 70 -0.42 12.98 6.33
CA ALA A 70 0.97 12.79 5.92
C ALA A 70 1.10 11.60 4.97
N ALA A 71 2.19 11.58 4.20
CA ALA A 71 2.62 10.46 3.38
C ALA A 71 4.14 10.36 3.43
N TYR A 72 4.67 9.13 3.49
CA TYR A 72 6.10 8.89 3.59
C TYR A 72 6.50 7.63 2.84
N THR A 73 7.68 7.65 2.22
CA THR A 73 8.25 6.50 1.51
C THR A 73 9.69 6.28 1.94
N ASN A 74 10.13 5.02 1.99
CA ASN A 74 11.52 4.65 2.20
C ASN A 74 11.88 3.40 1.39
N HIS A 75 13.04 2.82 1.65
CA HIS A 75 13.52 1.60 1.02
C HIS A 75 13.98 0.59 2.08
N SER A 76 13.68 -0.69 1.88
CA SER A 76 14.13 -1.79 2.74
C SER A 76 15.59 -2.18 2.44
N ALA A 77 16.52 -1.24 2.63
CA ALA A 77 17.93 -1.42 2.26
C ALA A 77 18.66 -2.52 3.06
N GLU A 78 18.19 -2.81 4.27
CA GLU A 78 18.76 -3.81 5.18
C GLU A 78 18.13 -5.21 5.03
N ALA A 79 17.29 -5.42 4.00
CA ALA A 79 16.65 -6.71 3.76
C ALA A 79 17.68 -7.81 3.41
N VAL A 80 17.43 -9.02 3.91
CA VAL A 80 18.28 -10.21 3.66
C VAL A 80 18.28 -10.67 2.20
N SER A 81 17.29 -10.23 1.41
CA SER A 81 17.18 -10.47 -0.02
C SER A 81 16.48 -9.27 -0.64
N ILE A 82 16.81 -8.92 -1.88
CA ILE A 82 16.22 -7.81 -2.63
C ILE A 82 14.69 -7.89 -2.73
N THR A 83 14.11 -9.10 -2.61
CA THR A 83 12.65 -9.33 -2.69
C THR A 83 11.97 -9.51 -1.34
N ARG A 84 12.72 -9.66 -0.23
CA ARG A 84 12.13 -9.85 1.10
C ARG A 84 11.87 -8.49 1.77
N PRO A 85 10.71 -8.30 2.42
CA PRO A 85 10.44 -7.07 3.17
C PRO A 85 11.32 -6.99 4.44
N HIS A 86 11.49 -5.78 4.98
CA HIS A 86 12.24 -5.55 6.20
C HIS A 86 11.40 -4.84 7.28
N VAL A 87 11.20 -5.50 8.43
CA VAL A 87 10.35 -5.00 9.52
C VAL A 87 10.84 -3.67 10.10
N GLY A 88 12.15 -3.48 10.22
CA GLY A 88 12.72 -2.23 10.75
C GLY A 88 12.43 -1.04 9.85
N ALA A 89 12.44 -1.23 8.52
CA ALA A 89 12.15 -0.18 7.57
C ALA A 89 10.65 0.21 7.61
N GLN A 90 9.76 -0.76 7.77
CA GLN A 90 8.32 -0.51 7.90
C GLN A 90 7.96 0.19 9.22
N ALA A 91 8.50 -0.30 10.35
CA ALA A 91 8.30 0.31 11.66
C ALA A 91 8.80 1.76 11.71
N PHE A 92 9.89 2.07 11.00
CA PHE A 92 10.37 3.44 10.84
C PHE A 92 9.35 4.34 10.15
N ILE A 93 8.71 3.87 9.06
CA ILE A 93 7.67 4.65 8.37
C ILE A 93 6.53 4.98 9.33
N PHE A 94 6.01 3.98 10.06
CA PHE A 94 4.89 4.19 10.96
C PHE A 94 5.22 5.20 12.06
N ASN A 95 6.39 5.06 12.70
CA ASN A 95 6.84 6.01 13.70
C ASN A 95 7.06 7.42 13.12
N LYS A 96 7.61 7.52 11.89
CA LYS A 96 7.82 8.81 11.23
C LYS A 96 6.50 9.53 10.99
N LEU A 97 5.51 8.82 10.43
CA LEU A 97 4.18 9.38 10.15
C LEU A 97 3.47 9.84 11.42
N LEU A 98 3.42 8.98 12.45
CA LEU A 98 2.77 9.31 13.72
C LEU A 98 3.42 10.52 14.41
N ASN A 99 4.75 10.62 14.36
CA ASN A 99 5.47 11.76 14.92
C ASN A 99 5.25 13.05 14.10
N ASP A 100 5.28 12.97 12.76
CA ASP A 100 5.08 14.13 11.89
C ASP A 100 3.67 14.72 12.02
N THR A 101 2.67 13.87 12.23
CA THR A 101 1.28 14.28 12.42
C THR A 101 0.91 14.48 13.90
N ASN A 102 1.85 14.26 14.82
CA ASN A 102 1.63 14.27 16.27
C ASN A 102 0.39 13.45 16.68
N THR A 103 0.23 12.27 16.08
CA THR A 103 -0.93 11.39 16.27
C THR A 103 -0.60 10.28 17.25
N ASN A 104 -1.46 10.08 18.25
CA ASN A 104 -1.31 8.97 19.17
C ASN A 104 -1.71 7.67 18.45
N PRO A 105 -0.91 6.59 18.49
CA PRO A 105 -1.30 5.30 17.92
C PRO A 105 -2.69 4.81 18.32
N HIS A 106 -3.15 5.15 19.53
CA HIS A 106 -4.48 4.78 20.03
C HIS A 106 -5.65 5.55 19.39
N GLU A 107 -5.36 6.60 18.61
CA GLU A 107 -6.36 7.34 17.83
C GLU A 107 -6.57 6.71 16.44
N ILE A 108 -5.73 5.76 16.03
CA ILE A 108 -5.85 5.06 14.76
C ILE A 108 -6.97 4.03 14.86
N GLY A 109 -8.11 4.32 14.23
CA GLY A 109 -9.28 3.45 14.26
C GLY A 109 -9.20 2.23 13.32
N TYR A 110 -8.34 2.28 12.29
CA TYR A 110 -8.20 1.21 11.32
C TYR A 110 -6.83 1.28 10.63
N VAL A 111 -6.29 0.11 10.25
CA VAL A 111 -5.06 -0.02 9.49
C VAL A 111 -5.35 -0.93 8.29
N GLU A 112 -5.29 -0.36 7.09
CA GLU A 112 -5.23 -1.13 5.84
C GLU A 112 -3.78 -1.58 5.65
N MET A 113 -3.51 -2.90 5.74
CA MET A 113 -2.16 -3.49 5.70
C MET A 113 -1.79 -4.05 4.33
#